data_AF-A0A5C9ELH0-F1
#
_entry.id   AF-A0A5C9ELH0-F1
#
_cell.length_a   1.000
_cell.length_b   1.000
_cell.length_c   1.000
_cell.angle_alpha   90.00
_cell.angle_beta   90.00
_cell.angle_gamma   90.00
#
_symmetry.space_group_name_H-M   'P 1'
#
loop_
_entity.id
_entity.type
_entity.pdbx_description
1 polymer ?
#
loop_
_entity_poly.entity_id
_entity_poly.type
_entity_poly.pdbx_seq_one_letter_code
_entity_poly.pdbx_strand_id
1 'polypeptide(L)'
;MTFLSTLYQKLMKRKIIKYITLTTIAVNWFTFFLSYIIVRFFGNPMYSPLYHLISHMASAEFTPAPFLFDIGCILTGILSFPISLYIFNNLKEKTNEEFKEESPKSFKFVMYLILISGILGDIGFIGIGLYSIDRNYWNIHFIFAGFLFVGYYLSAFLVGILVLFSKIKINKHIGFYGLISSTVLFLILAIFSFFNMEIVIFEWISALMLYVWLYLFLFAILKKENY
;
A
#
# COMPACT_ATOMS: atom_id res chain seq x y z
N MET A 1 1.81 -32.88 6.17
CA MET A 1 1.51 -31.43 6.12
C MET A 1 2.58 -30.71 6.92
N THR A 2 3.34 -29.76 6.35
CA THR A 2 4.48 -29.12 7.05
C THR A 2 4.01 -28.07 8.05
N PHE A 3 4.80 -27.79 9.10
CA PHE A 3 4.52 -26.71 10.07
C PHE A 3 4.19 -25.38 9.36
N LEU A 4 4.97 -25.03 8.33
CA LEU A 4 4.79 -23.83 7.51
C LEU A 4 3.41 -23.79 6.82
N SER A 5 2.96 -24.91 6.25
CA SER A 5 1.64 -24.97 5.61
C SER A 5 0.50 -24.78 6.62
N THR A 6 0.67 -25.27 7.84
CA THR A 6 -0.32 -25.09 8.92
C THR A 6 -0.34 -23.65 9.43
N LEU A 7 0.83 -23.03 9.60
CA LEU A 7 0.95 -21.63 9.99
C LEU A 7 0.32 -20.71 8.93
N TYR A 8 0.64 -20.95 7.66
CA TYR A 8 0.04 -20.24 6.53
C TYR A 8 -1.48 -20.32 6.55
N GLN A 9 -2.06 -21.52 6.63
CA GLN A 9 -3.51 -21.69 6.70
C GLN A 9 -4.15 -20.97 7.90
N LYS A 10 -3.47 -20.93 9.05
CA LYS A 10 -3.92 -20.16 10.20
C LYS A 10 -3.90 -18.66 9.93
N LEU A 11 -2.80 -18.13 9.40
CA LEU A 11 -2.65 -16.70 9.07
C LEU A 11 -3.67 -16.24 8.02
N MET A 12 -4.00 -17.10 7.06
CA MET A 12 -4.96 -16.77 6.00
C MET A 12 -6.43 -16.80 6.43
N LYS A 13 -6.74 -17.11 7.69
CA LYS A 13 -8.11 -17.02 8.20
C LYS A 13 -8.57 -15.56 8.13
N ARG A 14 -9.71 -15.31 7.50
CA ARG A 14 -10.35 -14.00 7.37
C ARG A 14 -10.38 -13.18 8.67
N LYS A 15 -10.73 -13.81 9.81
CA LYS A 15 -10.77 -13.14 11.12
C LYS A 15 -9.38 -12.62 11.54
N ILE A 16 -8.32 -13.39 11.27
CA ILE A 16 -6.95 -13.00 11.57
C ILE A 16 -6.50 -11.88 10.64
N ILE A 17 -6.72 -12.01 9.33
CA ILE A 17 -6.41 -10.95 8.36
C ILE A 17 -7.14 -9.66 8.71
N LYS A 18 -8.41 -9.72 9.14
CA LYS A 18 -9.15 -8.55 9.61
C LYS A 18 -8.41 -7.82 10.74
N TYR A 19 -7.93 -8.56 11.74
CA TYR A 19 -7.18 -7.96 12.83
C TYR A 19 -5.83 -7.42 12.37
N ILE A 20 -5.09 -8.17 11.54
CA ILE A 20 -3.82 -7.71 10.98
C ILE A 20 -4.04 -6.40 10.24
N THR A 21 -5.01 -6.32 9.34
CA THR A 21 -5.39 -5.10 8.63
C THR A 21 -5.70 -3.94 9.57
N LEU A 22 -6.56 -4.15 10.58
CA LEU A 22 -6.90 -3.09 11.52
C LEU A 22 -5.67 -2.62 12.30
N THR A 23 -4.79 -3.54 12.69
CA THR A 23 -3.52 -3.23 13.35
C THR A 23 -2.58 -2.47 12.41
N THR A 24 -2.42 -2.89 11.14
CA THR A 24 -1.61 -2.18 10.14
C THR A 24 -2.09 -0.73 9.99
N ILE A 25 -3.40 -0.53 9.84
CA ILE A 25 -3.99 0.80 9.71
C ILE A 25 -3.76 1.62 10.99
N ALA A 26 -4.02 1.03 12.17
CA ALA A 26 -3.84 1.71 13.44
C ALA A 26 -2.38 2.10 13.69
N VAL A 27 -1.43 1.19 13.46
CA VAL A 27 0.01 1.45 13.58
C VAL A 27 0.40 2.59 12.66
N ASN A 28 0.07 2.48 11.37
CA ASN A 28 0.46 3.47 10.38
C ASN A 28 -0.09 4.88 10.70
N TRP A 29 -1.40 5.00 10.98
CA TRP A 29 -2.00 6.29 11.32
C TRP A 29 -1.49 6.84 12.64
N PHE A 30 -1.31 5.98 13.65
CA PHE A 30 -0.78 6.40 14.94
C PHE A 30 0.62 6.96 14.79
N THR A 31 1.53 6.25 14.13
CA THR A 31 2.90 6.73 13.92
C THR A 31 2.95 7.94 13.00
N PHE A 32 2.12 8.00 11.95
CA PHE A 32 2.05 9.15 11.06
C PHE A 32 1.61 10.43 11.81
N PHE A 33 0.49 10.39 12.52
CA PHE A 33 -0.02 11.55 13.25
C PHE A 33 0.87 11.93 14.41
N LEU A 34 1.41 10.94 15.15
CA LEU A 34 2.32 11.23 16.24
C LEU A 34 3.62 11.87 15.72
N SER A 35 4.19 11.39 14.62
CA SER A 35 5.35 12.03 13.98
C SER A 35 5.02 13.46 13.54
N TYR A 36 3.86 13.68 12.91
CA TYR A 36 3.43 15.02 12.51
C TYR A 36 3.26 15.97 13.70
N ILE A 37 2.64 15.52 14.79
CA ILE A 37 2.49 16.28 16.03
C ILE A 37 3.86 16.62 16.61
N ILE A 38 4.79 15.66 16.67
CA ILE A 38 6.13 15.89 17.20
C ILE A 38 6.87 16.93 16.36
N VAL A 39 6.86 16.79 15.03
CA VAL A 39 7.46 17.78 14.11
C VAL A 39 6.85 19.16 14.34
N ARG A 40 5.52 19.25 14.48
CA ARG A 40 4.82 20.54 14.57
C ARG A 40 5.08 21.28 15.88
N PHE A 41 5.16 20.57 17.00
CA PHE A 41 5.26 21.19 18.33
C PHE A 41 6.67 21.19 18.91
N PHE A 42 7.52 20.24 18.51
CA PHE A 42 8.86 20.03 19.07
C PHE A 42 9.96 20.02 18.01
N GLY A 43 9.59 20.04 16.72
CA GLY A 43 10.53 20.00 15.60
C GLY A 43 10.87 21.38 15.03
N ASN A 44 11.40 21.35 13.82
CA ASN A 44 11.81 22.57 13.11
C ASN A 44 10.57 23.37 12.67
N PRO A 45 10.47 24.66 13.04
CA PRO A 45 9.30 25.49 12.72
C PRO A 45 9.10 25.73 11.22
N MET A 46 10.13 25.50 10.40
CA MET A 46 10.08 25.64 8.95
C MET A 46 9.37 24.46 8.25
N TYR A 47 9.14 23.33 8.96
CA TYR A 47 8.44 22.20 8.36
C TYR A 47 7.01 22.58 7.96
N SER A 48 6.67 22.28 6.72
CA SER A 48 5.34 22.50 6.16
C SER A 48 5.04 21.44 5.10
N PRO A 49 3.86 20.78 5.15
CA PRO A 49 3.42 19.80 4.14
C PRO A 49 3.39 20.33 2.70
N LEU A 50 3.32 21.66 2.52
CA LEU A 50 3.31 22.27 1.18
C LEU A 50 4.70 22.31 0.54
N TYR A 51 5.76 22.29 1.36
CA TYR A 51 7.14 22.48 0.91
C TYR A 51 8.04 21.29 1.25
N HIS A 52 7.57 20.36 2.09
CA HIS A 52 8.35 19.23 2.57
C HIS A 52 7.61 17.92 2.33
N LEU A 53 8.38 16.94 1.86
CA LEU A 53 8.01 15.54 1.76
C LEU A 53 7.48 14.98 3.10
N ILE A 54 6.61 13.98 3.03
CA ILE A 54 6.16 13.18 4.18
C ILE A 54 7.39 12.53 4.83
N SER A 55 8.28 11.98 4.00
CA SER A 55 9.53 11.35 4.43
C SER A 55 10.49 12.28 5.19
N HIS A 56 10.35 13.62 5.11
CA HIS A 56 11.09 14.54 5.99
C HIS A 56 10.68 14.43 7.47
N MET A 57 9.52 13.84 7.78
CA MET A 57 9.19 13.50 9.18
C MET A 57 10.08 12.40 9.77
N ALA A 58 10.88 11.72 8.94
CA ALA A 58 11.93 10.80 9.36
C ALA A 58 13.34 11.40 9.29
N SER A 59 13.46 12.74 9.21
CA SER A 59 14.74 13.42 9.21
C SER A 59 15.00 14.14 10.53
N ALA A 60 16.21 13.98 11.06
CA ALA A 60 16.72 14.69 12.23
C ALA A 60 16.81 16.21 12.01
N GLU A 61 16.76 16.68 10.76
CA GLU A 61 16.66 18.11 10.43
C GLU A 61 15.32 18.73 10.87
N PHE A 62 14.24 17.93 10.83
CA PHE A 62 12.88 18.43 11.05
C PHE A 62 12.23 17.94 12.34
N THR A 63 12.69 16.83 12.92
CA THR A 63 12.10 16.25 14.13
C THR A 63 13.15 15.76 15.13
N PRO A 64 12.91 15.88 16.45
CA PRO A 64 13.73 15.25 17.47
C PRO A 64 13.55 13.72 17.54
N ALA A 65 12.55 13.14 16.87
CA ALA A 65 12.24 11.72 16.92
C ALA A 65 12.03 11.10 15.52
N PRO A 66 13.04 11.15 14.63
CA PRO A 66 12.91 10.66 13.23
C PRO A 66 12.58 9.17 13.15
N PHE A 67 13.08 8.38 14.10
CA PHE A 67 12.86 6.93 14.17
C PHE A 67 11.39 6.53 14.29
N LEU A 68 10.51 7.41 14.77
CA LEU A 68 9.10 7.09 14.97
C LEU A 68 8.38 6.84 13.64
N PHE A 69 8.63 7.70 12.65
CA PHE A 69 8.07 7.52 11.31
C PHE A 69 8.66 6.27 10.65
N ASP A 70 9.97 6.07 10.76
CA ASP A 70 10.69 4.90 10.21
C ASP A 70 10.13 3.57 10.74
N ILE A 71 9.93 3.45 12.06
CA ILE A 71 9.35 2.25 12.69
C ILE A 71 7.91 2.05 12.21
N GLY A 72 7.13 3.13 12.10
CA GLY A 72 5.79 3.09 11.52
C GLY A 72 5.79 2.46 10.13
N CYS A 73 6.71 2.89 9.26
CA CYS A 73 6.87 2.34 7.93
C CYS A 73 7.26 0.86 7.93
N ILE A 74 8.27 0.48 8.71
CA ILE A 74 8.74 -0.91 8.80
C ILE A 74 7.61 -1.84 9.29
N LEU A 75 6.94 -1.48 10.39
CA LEU A 75 5.86 -2.29 10.94
C LEU A 75 4.68 -2.39 9.98
N THR A 76 4.31 -1.29 9.34
CA THR A 76 3.23 -1.27 8.34
C THR A 76 3.55 -2.20 7.17
N GLY A 77 4.75 -2.12 6.60
CA GLY A 77 5.17 -3.00 5.51
C GLY A 77 5.18 -4.47 5.89
N ILE A 78 5.71 -4.82 7.08
CA ILE A 78 5.71 -6.21 7.58
C ILE A 78 4.28 -6.74 7.75
N LEU A 79 3.38 -5.94 8.32
CA LEU A 79 2.00 -6.34 8.54
C LEU A 79 1.18 -6.37 7.24
N SER A 80 1.59 -5.65 6.20
CA SER A 80 0.91 -5.66 4.89
C SER A 80 1.20 -6.90 4.05
N PHE A 81 2.35 -7.57 4.22
CA PHE A 81 2.66 -8.84 3.55
C PHE A 81 1.54 -9.90 3.59
N PRO A 82 1.03 -10.32 4.77
CA PRO A 82 -0.05 -11.28 4.85
C PRO A 82 -1.36 -10.76 4.23
N ILE A 83 -1.55 -9.43 4.19
CA ILE A 83 -2.71 -8.80 3.52
C ILE A 83 -2.58 -9.01 2.00
N SER A 84 -1.43 -8.70 1.40
CA SER A 84 -1.16 -8.92 -0.03
C SER A 84 -1.41 -10.38 -0.45
N LEU A 85 -0.94 -11.34 0.36
CA LEU A 85 -1.20 -12.77 0.15
C LEU A 85 -2.68 -13.12 0.25
N TYR A 86 -3.42 -12.49 1.17
CA TYR A 86 -4.85 -12.73 1.35
C TYR A 86 -5.66 -12.24 0.16
N ILE A 87 -5.31 -11.05 -0.35
CA ILE A 87 -5.95 -10.46 -1.52
C ILE A 87 -5.79 -11.37 -2.73
N PHE A 88 -4.57 -11.83 -2.98
CA PHE A 88 -4.28 -12.79 -4.05
C PHE A 88 -5.09 -14.07 -3.90
N ASN A 89 -5.12 -14.68 -2.72
CA ASN A 89 -5.88 -15.91 -2.49
C ASN A 89 -7.38 -15.72 -2.67
N ASN A 90 -7.94 -14.64 -2.14
CA ASN A 90 -9.37 -14.38 -2.25
C ASN A 90 -9.79 -14.11 -3.70
N LEU A 91 -8.99 -13.33 -4.44
CA LEU A 91 -9.23 -13.11 -5.86
C LEU A 91 -9.10 -14.40 -6.67
N LYS A 92 -8.12 -15.26 -6.33
CA LYS A 92 -7.93 -16.57 -6.99
C LYS A 92 -9.12 -17.50 -6.74
N GLU A 93 -9.59 -17.59 -5.49
CA GLU A 93 -10.75 -18.39 -5.11
C GLU A 93 -12.00 -17.94 -5.88
N LYS A 94 -12.32 -16.65 -5.85
CA LYS A 94 -13.48 -16.10 -6.57
C LYS A 94 -13.36 -16.21 -8.10
N THR A 95 -12.14 -16.18 -8.63
CA THR A 95 -11.89 -16.45 -10.05
C THR A 95 -12.14 -17.92 -10.39
N ASN A 96 -11.68 -18.85 -9.55
CA ASN A 96 -11.90 -20.27 -9.76
C ASN A 96 -13.39 -20.65 -9.68
N GLU A 97 -14.16 -20.02 -8.79
CA GLU A 97 -15.61 -20.17 -8.70
C GLU A 97 -16.31 -19.75 -10.00
N GLU A 98 -15.87 -18.65 -10.62
CA GLU A 98 -16.47 -18.14 -11.86
C GLU A 98 -16.11 -18.99 -13.09
N PHE A 99 -14.85 -19.42 -13.20
CA PHE A 99 -14.35 -20.09 -14.41
C PHE A 99 -14.30 -21.63 -14.32
N LYS A 100 -14.85 -22.24 -13.25
CA LYS A 100 -14.90 -23.72 -13.04
C LYS A 100 -13.59 -24.42 -13.42
N GLU A 101 -12.49 -23.96 -12.82
CA GLU A 101 -11.10 -24.46 -12.96
C GLU A 101 -10.32 -24.10 -14.24
N GLU A 102 -10.97 -23.74 -15.36
CA GLU A 102 -10.30 -23.35 -16.60
C GLU A 102 -10.12 -21.82 -16.74
N SER A 103 -9.55 -21.18 -15.72
CA SER A 103 -9.23 -19.74 -15.84
C SER A 103 -8.20 -19.52 -16.97
N PRO A 104 -8.42 -18.56 -17.89
CA PRO A 104 -7.48 -18.29 -18.98
C PRO A 104 -6.05 -18.00 -18.48
N LYS A 105 -5.03 -18.34 -19.26
CA LYS A 105 -3.62 -18.08 -18.89
C LYS A 105 -3.35 -16.60 -18.58
N SER A 106 -3.99 -15.70 -19.31
CA SER A 106 -3.91 -14.24 -19.09
C SER A 106 -4.41 -13.83 -17.70
N PHE A 107 -5.49 -14.46 -17.21
CA PHE A 107 -6.01 -14.21 -15.85
C PHE A 107 -5.01 -14.64 -14.78
N LYS A 108 -4.44 -15.84 -14.92
CA LYS A 108 -3.40 -16.33 -13.99
C LYS A 108 -2.20 -15.38 -13.98
N PHE A 109 -1.79 -14.88 -15.15
CA PHE A 109 -0.70 -13.92 -15.27
C PHE A 109 -1.01 -12.60 -14.55
N VAL A 110 -2.18 -11.99 -14.77
CA VAL A 110 -2.62 -10.77 -14.07
C VAL A 110 -2.65 -10.98 -12.55
N MET A 111 -3.13 -12.14 -12.09
CA MET A 111 -3.15 -12.50 -10.68
C MET A 111 -1.75 -12.54 -10.05
N TYR A 112 -0.76 -13.12 -10.74
CA TYR A 112 0.62 -13.09 -10.26
C TYR A 112 1.22 -11.69 -10.27
N LEU A 113 0.89 -10.85 -11.27
CA LEU A 113 1.31 -9.45 -11.27
C LEU A 113 0.71 -8.66 -10.11
N ILE A 114 -0.55 -8.88 -9.75
CA ILE A 114 -1.19 -8.28 -8.57
C ILE A 114 -0.41 -8.64 -7.29
N LEU A 115 -0.03 -9.91 -7.15
CA LEU A 115 0.74 -10.38 -6.00
C LEU A 115 2.15 -9.77 -5.96
N ILE A 116 2.88 -9.83 -7.07
CA ILE A 116 4.25 -9.31 -7.16
C ILE A 116 4.27 -7.80 -6.89
N SER A 117 3.34 -7.06 -7.48
CA SER A 117 3.23 -5.61 -7.27
C SER A 117 2.85 -5.26 -5.83
N GLY A 118 1.93 -6.00 -5.21
CA GLY A 118 1.59 -5.83 -3.79
C GLY A 118 2.79 -6.07 -2.87
N ILE A 119 3.51 -7.18 -3.08
CA ILE A 119 4.74 -7.49 -2.33
C ILE A 119 5.82 -6.44 -2.56
N LEU A 120 5.98 -5.94 -3.79
CA LEU A 120 6.93 -4.87 -4.09
C LEU A 120 6.57 -3.60 -3.30
N GLY A 121 5.29 -3.28 -3.18
CA GLY A 121 4.78 -2.20 -2.33
C GLY A 121 5.14 -2.40 -0.87
N ASP A 122 4.93 -3.61 -0.33
CA ASP A 122 5.27 -3.98 1.04
C ASP A 122 6.80 -3.84 1.32
N ILE A 123 7.63 -4.32 0.38
CA ILE A 123 9.10 -4.16 0.43
C ILE A 123 9.48 -2.67 0.37
N GLY A 124 8.84 -1.89 -0.50
CA GLY A 124 9.02 -0.46 -0.59
C GLY A 124 8.75 0.24 0.74
N PHE A 125 7.64 -0.10 1.41
CA PHE A 125 7.28 0.45 2.72
C PHE A 125 8.33 0.15 3.80
N ILE A 126 8.83 -1.08 3.85
CA ILE A 126 9.91 -1.44 4.78
C ILE A 126 11.18 -0.67 4.44
N GLY A 127 11.52 -0.63 3.15
CA GLY A 127 12.72 0.00 2.64
C GLY A 127 12.80 1.49 2.95
N ILE A 128 11.71 2.26 2.79
CA ILE A 128 11.71 3.69 3.12
C ILE A 128 11.95 3.97 4.61
N GLY A 129 11.55 3.05 5.50
CA GLY A 129 11.82 3.17 6.94
C GLY A 129 13.24 2.73 7.31
N LEU A 130 13.78 1.71 6.63
CA LEU A 130 15.18 1.30 6.84
C LEU A 130 16.15 2.38 6.33
N TYR A 131 15.89 2.89 5.14
CA TYR A 131 16.68 3.90 4.46
C TYR A 131 15.90 5.22 4.48
N SER A 132 15.85 5.89 5.64
CA SER A 132 15.24 7.23 5.74
C SER A 132 16.00 8.25 4.90
N ILE A 133 15.48 9.47 4.80
CA ILE A 133 16.17 10.58 4.11
C ILE A 133 17.59 10.78 4.65
N ASP A 134 17.78 10.69 5.96
CA ASP A 134 19.10 10.82 6.60
C ASP A 134 20.03 9.64 6.28
N ARG A 135 19.47 8.48 5.94
CA ARG A 135 20.20 7.23 5.61
C ARG A 135 20.13 6.91 4.10
N ASN A 136 19.97 7.94 3.28
CA ASN A 136 19.74 7.81 1.85
C ASN A 136 21.04 7.70 1.03
N TYR A 137 21.88 6.71 1.35
CA TYR A 137 23.08 6.43 0.56
C TYR A 137 22.69 5.98 -0.85
N TRP A 138 23.33 6.57 -1.87
CA TRP A 138 23.06 6.28 -3.30
C TRP A 138 21.60 6.43 -3.73
N ASN A 139 20.84 7.32 -3.11
CA ASN A 139 19.43 7.56 -3.43
C ASN A 139 18.53 6.32 -3.22
N ILE A 140 18.94 5.37 -2.38
CA ILE A 140 18.20 4.13 -2.14
C ILE A 140 16.81 4.35 -1.51
N HIS A 141 16.65 5.41 -0.70
CA HIS A 141 15.33 5.81 -0.18
C HIS A 141 14.33 6.02 -1.31
N PHE A 142 14.74 6.75 -2.36
CA PHE A 142 13.88 7.06 -3.49
C PHE A 142 13.59 5.83 -4.37
N ILE A 143 14.50 4.86 -4.43
CA ILE A 143 14.25 3.57 -5.08
C ILE A 143 13.13 2.83 -4.34
N PHE A 144 13.21 2.74 -3.01
CA PHE A 144 12.16 2.09 -2.21
C PHE A 144 10.84 2.87 -2.19
N ALA A 145 10.89 4.20 -2.23
CA ALA A 145 9.69 5.02 -2.43
C ALA A 145 9.04 4.70 -3.78
N GLY A 146 9.85 4.52 -4.84
CA GLY A 146 9.40 4.01 -6.13
C GLY A 146 8.71 2.65 -6.02
N PHE A 147 9.33 1.68 -5.34
CA PHE A 147 8.72 0.36 -5.10
C PHE A 147 7.40 0.45 -4.34
N LEU A 148 7.32 1.30 -3.32
CA LEU A 148 6.12 1.53 -2.52
C LEU A 148 4.96 2.01 -3.42
N PHE A 149 5.17 3.15 -4.10
CA PHE A 149 4.11 3.78 -4.88
C PHE A 149 3.77 2.96 -6.12
N VAL A 150 4.76 2.58 -6.92
CA VAL A 150 4.51 1.79 -8.15
C VAL A 150 3.91 0.43 -7.79
N GLY A 151 4.43 -0.24 -6.75
CA GLY A 151 3.93 -1.54 -6.33
C GLY A 151 2.45 -1.50 -5.97
N TYR A 152 2.06 -0.65 -5.02
CA TYR A 152 0.67 -0.59 -4.61
C TYR A 152 -0.28 -0.01 -5.66
N TYR A 153 0.13 1.04 -6.39
CA TYR A 153 -0.75 1.60 -7.42
C TYR A 153 -0.91 0.68 -8.63
N LEU A 154 0.14 -0.06 -9.01
CA LEU A 154 0.01 -1.10 -10.03
C LEU A 154 -0.88 -2.24 -9.55
N SER A 155 -0.76 -2.66 -8.29
CA SER A 155 -1.64 -3.67 -7.70
C SER A 155 -3.10 -3.20 -7.72
N ALA A 156 -3.37 -1.97 -7.26
CA ALA A 156 -4.70 -1.37 -7.26
C ALA A 156 -5.30 -1.24 -8.67
N PHE A 157 -4.48 -0.85 -9.65
CA PHE A 157 -4.86 -0.75 -11.05
C PHE A 157 -5.27 -2.12 -11.61
N LEU A 158 -4.44 -3.15 -11.42
CA LEU A 158 -4.67 -4.50 -11.93
C LEU A 158 -5.88 -5.16 -11.24
N VAL A 159 -6.03 -4.97 -9.92
CA VAL A 159 -7.23 -5.39 -9.18
C VAL A 159 -8.46 -4.68 -9.75
N GLY A 160 -8.35 -3.38 -10.05
CA GLY A 160 -9.41 -2.60 -10.66
C GLY A 160 -9.87 -3.15 -12.00
N ILE A 161 -8.92 -3.42 -12.91
CA ILE A 161 -9.17 -4.09 -14.19
C ILE A 161 -9.85 -5.43 -13.95
N LEU A 162 -9.28 -6.27 -13.10
CA LEU A 162 -9.78 -7.61 -12.86
C LEU A 162 -11.23 -7.58 -12.34
N VAL A 163 -11.54 -6.74 -11.37
CA VAL A 163 -12.89 -6.65 -10.78
C VAL A 163 -13.92 -6.06 -11.75
N LEU A 164 -13.54 -5.08 -12.57
CA LEU A 164 -14.48 -4.41 -13.48
C LEU A 164 -14.80 -5.24 -14.72
N PHE A 165 -13.78 -5.87 -15.31
CA PHE A 165 -13.90 -6.58 -16.58
C PHE A 165 -14.18 -8.08 -16.43
N SER A 166 -14.08 -8.61 -15.20
CA SER A 166 -14.41 -10.00 -14.90
C SER A 166 -15.74 -10.10 -14.17
N LYS A 167 -16.39 -11.25 -14.25
CA LYS A 167 -17.65 -11.53 -13.55
C LYS A 167 -17.47 -11.91 -12.07
N ILE A 168 -16.30 -11.63 -11.51
CA ILE A 168 -15.94 -11.93 -10.11
C ILE A 168 -16.88 -11.17 -9.18
N LYS A 169 -17.42 -11.87 -8.17
CA LYS A 169 -18.33 -11.30 -7.15
C LYS A 169 -17.59 -10.42 -6.14
N ILE A 170 -17.07 -9.29 -6.57
CA ILE A 170 -16.53 -8.21 -5.73
C ILE A 170 -17.25 -6.92 -6.07
N ASN A 171 -17.40 -6.04 -5.08
CA ASN A 171 -18.04 -4.75 -5.30
C ASN A 171 -17.28 -3.93 -6.37
N LYS A 172 -17.96 -3.67 -7.50
CA LYS A 172 -17.39 -2.96 -8.65
C LYS A 172 -16.95 -1.54 -8.33
N HIS A 173 -17.56 -0.86 -7.35
CA HIS A 173 -17.15 0.48 -6.94
C HIS A 173 -15.70 0.53 -6.47
N ILE A 174 -15.21 -0.57 -5.92
CA ILE A 174 -13.85 -0.68 -5.39
C ILE A 174 -12.86 -0.91 -6.52
N GLY A 175 -13.23 -1.77 -7.47
CA GLY A 175 -12.46 -1.94 -8.70
C GLY A 175 -12.36 -0.63 -9.48
N PHE A 176 -13.47 0.11 -9.56
CA PHE A 176 -13.51 1.45 -10.14
C PHE A 176 -12.60 2.42 -9.40
N TYR A 177 -12.69 2.50 -8.07
CA TYR A 177 -11.84 3.40 -7.29
C TYR A 177 -10.36 3.09 -7.48
N GLY A 178 -9.96 1.80 -7.46
CA GLY A 178 -8.57 1.39 -7.68
C GLY A 178 -8.04 1.72 -9.06
N LEU A 179 -8.84 1.44 -10.10
CA LEU A 179 -8.47 1.79 -11.48
C LEU A 179 -8.28 3.30 -11.61
N ILE A 180 -9.28 4.08 -11.21
CA ILE A 180 -9.26 5.53 -11.35
C ILE A 180 -8.18 6.18 -10.49
N SER A 181 -8.01 5.77 -9.24
CA SER A 181 -6.99 6.35 -8.35
C SER A 181 -5.59 6.16 -8.92
N SER A 182 -5.28 4.95 -9.40
CA SER A 182 -3.99 4.65 -9.99
C SER A 182 -3.76 5.39 -11.30
N THR A 183 -4.76 5.45 -12.18
CA THR A 183 -4.65 6.18 -13.45
C THR A 183 -4.48 7.68 -13.23
N VAL A 184 -5.28 8.28 -12.35
CA VAL A 184 -5.17 9.72 -12.02
C VAL A 184 -3.79 10.03 -11.46
N LEU A 185 -3.25 9.21 -10.55
CA LEU A 185 -1.93 9.47 -10.00
C LEU A 185 -0.79 9.28 -10.99
N PHE A 186 -0.90 8.28 -11.87
CA PHE A 186 0.06 8.14 -12.96
C PHE A 186 0.05 9.39 -13.87
N LEU A 187 -1.13 9.93 -14.19
CA LEU A 187 -1.26 11.16 -14.97
C LEU A 187 -0.68 12.38 -14.23
N ILE A 188 -0.96 12.53 -12.93
CA ILE A 188 -0.38 13.61 -12.12
C ILE A 188 1.15 13.51 -12.13
N LEU A 189 1.70 12.30 -11.91
CA LEU A 189 3.14 12.07 -11.94
C LEU A 189 3.74 12.43 -13.31
N ALA A 190 3.11 11.98 -14.40
CA ALA A 190 3.58 12.27 -15.75
C ALA A 190 3.56 13.78 -16.06
N ILE A 191 2.53 14.49 -15.63
CA ILE A 191 2.44 15.95 -15.76
C ILE A 191 3.55 16.63 -14.96
N PHE A 192 3.74 16.25 -13.69
CA PHE A 192 4.76 16.85 -12.83
C PHE A 192 6.16 16.62 -13.38
N SER A 193 6.45 15.40 -13.86
CA SER A 193 7.71 15.08 -14.54
C SER A 193 7.88 15.86 -15.84
N PHE A 194 6.84 16.03 -16.65
CA PHE A 194 6.91 16.79 -17.90
C PHE A 194 7.24 18.27 -17.67
N PHE A 195 6.70 18.86 -16.61
CA PHE A 195 6.94 20.26 -16.26
C PHE A 195 8.10 20.47 -15.27
N ASN A 196 8.85 19.42 -14.90
CA ASN A 196 9.89 19.45 -13.87
C ASN A 196 9.42 20.10 -12.55
N MET A 197 8.18 19.82 -12.15
CA MET A 197 7.61 20.31 -10.89
C MET A 197 8.11 19.47 -9.71
N GLU A 198 8.23 20.08 -8.54
CA GLU A 198 8.60 19.39 -7.31
C GLU A 198 7.54 18.34 -6.92
N ILE A 199 8.02 17.17 -6.52
CA ILE A 199 7.19 15.97 -6.24
C ILE A 199 6.58 16.02 -4.82
N VAL A 200 6.79 17.12 -4.07
CA VAL A 200 6.30 17.28 -2.69
C VAL A 200 4.80 17.02 -2.58
N ILE A 201 4.00 17.78 -3.31
CA ILE A 201 2.54 17.67 -3.27
C ILE A 201 2.09 16.28 -3.77
N PHE A 202 2.82 15.70 -4.72
CA PHE A 202 2.51 14.37 -5.24
C PHE A 202 2.65 13.29 -4.15
N GLU A 203 3.67 13.33 -3.30
CA GLU A 203 3.82 12.34 -2.21
C GLU A 203 2.63 12.40 -1.25
N TRP A 204 2.17 13.60 -0.89
CA TRP A 204 1.01 13.78 -0.02
C TRP A 204 -0.28 13.28 -0.65
N ILE A 205 -0.56 13.66 -1.91
CA ILE A 205 -1.76 13.21 -2.62
C ILE A 205 -1.73 11.69 -2.80
N SER A 206 -0.58 11.13 -3.20
CA SER A 206 -0.41 9.70 -3.41
C SER A 206 -0.51 8.90 -2.10
N ALA A 207 0.02 9.38 -0.98
CA ALA A 207 -0.18 8.70 0.30
C ALA A 207 -1.66 8.69 0.71
N LEU A 208 -2.35 9.84 0.63
CA LEU A 208 -3.76 9.96 1.00
C LEU A 208 -4.67 9.10 0.12
N MET A 209 -4.49 9.15 -1.20
CA MET A 209 -5.28 8.34 -2.14
C MET A 209 -5.07 6.84 -1.92
N LEU A 210 -3.85 6.43 -1.60
CA LEU A 210 -3.52 5.03 -1.31
C LEU A 210 -4.25 4.57 -0.06
N TYR A 211 -4.25 5.38 1.01
CA TYR A 211 -4.97 5.05 2.24
C TYR A 211 -6.47 4.93 2.04
N VAL A 212 -7.08 5.86 1.29
CA VAL A 212 -8.51 5.80 1.00
C VAL A 212 -8.83 4.53 0.21
N TRP A 213 -8.03 4.20 -0.82
CA TRP A 213 -8.26 3.00 -1.62
C TRP A 213 -8.11 1.73 -0.80
N LEU A 214 -7.00 1.61 -0.07
CA LEU A 214 -6.70 0.44 0.76
C LEU A 214 -7.79 0.24 1.82
N TYR A 215 -8.27 1.32 2.45
CA TYR A 215 -9.35 1.26 3.44
C TYR A 215 -10.66 0.75 2.83
N LEU A 216 -11.08 1.34 1.70
CA LEU A 216 -12.32 0.93 1.01
C LEU A 216 -12.23 -0.52 0.52
N PHE A 217 -11.09 -0.91 -0.01
CA PHE A 217 -10.83 -2.24 -0.52
C PHE A 217 -10.89 -3.29 0.59
N LEU A 218 -10.14 -3.07 1.67
CA LEU A 218 -10.08 -4.01 2.78
C LEU A 218 -11.41 -4.08 3.53
N PHE A 219 -12.11 -2.97 3.73
CA PHE A 219 -13.43 -2.98 4.35
C PHE A 219 -14.39 -3.90 3.60
N ALA A 220 -14.38 -3.89 2.26
CA ALA A 220 -15.30 -4.70 1.49
C ALA A 220 -14.94 -6.17 1.42
N ILE A 221 -13.66 -6.53 1.31
CA ILE A 221 -13.25 -7.93 1.37
C ILE A 221 -13.52 -8.50 2.78
N LEU A 222 -13.34 -7.68 3.82
CA LEU A 222 -13.53 -8.11 5.21
C LEU A 222 -14.99 -8.03 5.67
N LYS A 223 -15.88 -7.33 4.97
CA LYS A 223 -17.33 -7.28 5.26
C LYS A 223 -17.95 -8.64 5.01
N LYS A 224 -18.53 -9.25 6.07
CA LYS A 224 -19.18 -10.56 6.00
C LYS A 224 -20.19 -10.53 4.84
N GLU A 225 -19.99 -11.39 3.85
CA GLU A 225 -21.03 -11.65 2.87
C GLU A 225 -22.10 -12.41 3.65
N ASN A 226 -23.14 -11.69 4.08
CA ASN A 226 -24.37 -12.31 4.55
C ASN A 226 -25.07 -12.81 3.28
N TYR A 227 -24.71 -14.03 2.86
CA TYR A 227 -25.57 -14.85 2.02
C TYR A 227 -26.34 -15.80 2.92
#